data_AF-A0A930DPF6-F1
#
_entry.id   AF-A0A930DPF6-F1
#
_cell.length_a   1.000
_cell.length_b   1.000
_cell.length_c   1.000
_cell.angle_alpha   90.00
_cell.angle_beta   90.00
_cell.angle_gamma   90.00
#
_symmetry.space_group_name_H-M   'P 1'
#
loop_
_entity.id
_entity.type
_entity.pdbx_description
1 polymer ?
#
loop_
_entity_poly.entity_id
_entity_poly.type
_entity_poly.pdbx_seq_one_letter_code
_entity_poly.pdbx_strand_id
1 'polypeptide(L)'
;MGNVKKKKIALGLQLLIALFLGGAAGYFLPQFASFYQFLGQAFIRLISMLIIPLVLPLVVVAVAEVLGKNHFQKLLGKTFLYFFAVTTGITALFVFASYYLGFGQGVNIGQEGASLEGIATGVKIDEFFLNFIPSNLFKALTDGALLPILIFAIFLGYGVGQLEQEKKDAFLSGTKIWIAAIYKILDAVILLSPVGVFGFIAKDVATTGVDKLVGLGQFVLGMYLGYGVLALVIFPVIAILYKVNYVELFKSIGDLVTLAFVSGGSSVVLPPLLKRLKKEGYDEAVTDFV
;
A
#
# COMPACT_ATOMS: atom_id res chain seq x y z
N MET A 1 20.47 -32.05 -23.01
CA MET A 1 21.17 -31.18 -22.04
C MET A 1 20.22 -30.88 -20.90
N GLY A 2 20.59 -31.26 -19.68
CA GLY A 2 19.70 -31.31 -18.52
C GLY A 2 19.14 -29.96 -18.12
N ASN A 3 17.83 -29.93 -17.86
CA ASN A 3 17.15 -28.84 -17.19
C ASN A 3 17.72 -28.69 -15.77
N VAL A 4 18.74 -27.84 -15.63
CA VAL A 4 19.13 -27.30 -14.33
C VAL A 4 17.97 -26.43 -13.87
N LYS A 5 17.08 -27.01 -13.06
CA LYS A 5 16.12 -26.25 -12.25
C LYS A 5 16.93 -25.34 -11.32
N LYS A 6 17.30 -24.15 -11.80
CA LYS A 6 17.84 -23.08 -10.96
C LYS A 6 16.81 -22.88 -9.84
N LYS A 7 17.19 -23.17 -8.60
CA LYS A 7 16.44 -22.78 -7.40
C LYS A 7 16.20 -21.28 -7.53
N LYS A 8 14.99 -20.87 -7.91
CA LYS A 8 14.63 -19.46 -7.96
C LYS A 8 14.76 -18.95 -6.53
N ILE A 9 15.69 -18.04 -6.31
CA ILE A 9 15.83 -17.32 -5.03
C ILE A 9 14.45 -16.75 -4.70
N ALA A 10 13.99 -16.94 -3.46
CA ALA A 10 12.70 -16.40 -3.02
C ALA A 10 12.69 -14.88 -3.26
N LEU A 11 11.58 -14.34 -3.76
CA LEU A 11 11.48 -12.92 -4.11
C LEU A 11 11.88 -12.01 -2.93
N GLY A 12 11.43 -12.35 -1.72
CA GLY A 12 11.83 -11.62 -0.51
C GLY A 12 13.34 -11.57 -0.29
N LEU A 13 14.06 -12.68 -0.56
CA LEU A 13 15.53 -12.70 -0.47
C LEU A 13 16.17 -11.85 -1.59
N GLN A 14 15.59 -11.83 -2.80
CA GLN A 14 16.05 -10.94 -3.87
C GLN A 14 15.89 -9.46 -3.50
N LEU A 15 14.77 -9.09 -2.88
CA LEU A 15 14.51 -7.72 -2.42
C LEU A 15 15.49 -7.32 -1.31
N LEU A 16 15.77 -8.21 -0.35
CA LEU A 16 16.77 -7.95 0.69
C LEU A 16 18.17 -7.76 0.09
N ILE A 17 18.58 -8.63 -0.83
CA ILE A 17 19.87 -8.50 -1.52
C ILE A 17 19.92 -7.17 -2.28
N ALA A 18 18.86 -6.82 -3.01
CA ALA A 18 18.77 -5.56 -3.75
C ALA A 18 18.85 -4.34 -2.84
N LEU A 19 18.25 -4.39 -1.64
CA LEU A 19 18.32 -3.34 -0.63
C LEU A 19 19.77 -3.13 -0.17
N PHE A 20 20.48 -4.19 0.23
CA PHE A 20 21.87 -4.08 0.68
C PHE A 20 22.81 -3.63 -0.43
N LEU A 21 22.66 -4.19 -1.64
CA LEU A 21 23.44 -3.78 -2.80
C LEU A 21 23.15 -2.32 -3.19
N GLY A 22 21.90 -1.89 -3.10
CA GLY A 22 21.49 -0.52 -3.37
C GLY A 22 22.14 0.44 -2.39
N GLY A 23 22.10 0.14 -1.10
CA GLY A 23 22.75 0.95 -0.07
C GLY A 23 24.26 1.05 -0.28
N ALA A 24 24.93 -0.06 -0.57
CA ALA A 24 26.35 -0.06 -0.88
C ALA A 24 26.68 0.75 -2.15
N ALA A 25 25.92 0.57 -3.22
CA ALA A 25 26.10 1.31 -4.47
C ALA A 25 25.88 2.82 -4.27
N GLY A 26 24.84 3.22 -3.54
CA GLY A 26 24.59 4.63 -3.22
C GLY A 26 25.69 5.27 -2.37
N TYR A 27 26.33 4.49 -1.49
CA TYR A 27 27.42 4.96 -0.65
C TYR A 27 28.76 5.08 -1.39
N PHE A 28 29.17 4.02 -2.12
CA PHE A 28 30.48 3.97 -2.77
C PHE A 28 30.49 4.65 -4.16
N LEU A 29 29.34 4.73 -4.82
CA LEU A 29 29.19 5.24 -6.19
C LEU A 29 28.10 6.32 -6.30
N PRO A 30 28.12 7.38 -5.46
CA PRO A 30 27.08 8.39 -5.42
C PRO A 30 26.93 9.18 -6.75
N GLN A 31 27.97 9.21 -7.60
CA GLN A 31 27.93 9.87 -8.90
C GLN A 31 26.88 9.31 -9.86
N PHE A 32 26.38 8.08 -9.64
CA PHE A 32 25.32 7.47 -10.44
C PHE A 32 23.91 7.73 -9.90
N ALA A 33 23.73 8.67 -8.96
CA ALA A 33 22.45 8.99 -8.34
C ALA A 33 21.30 9.16 -9.36
N SER A 34 21.53 9.87 -10.47
CA SER A 34 20.53 10.07 -11.53
C SER A 34 20.10 8.77 -12.21
N PHE A 35 21.02 7.81 -12.38
CA PHE A 35 20.70 6.50 -12.94
C PHE A 35 19.91 5.64 -11.94
N TYR A 36 20.31 5.65 -10.67
CA TYR A 36 19.56 4.98 -9.59
C TYR A 36 18.14 5.53 -9.48
N GLN A 37 17.99 6.85 -9.58
CA GLN A 37 16.69 7.53 -9.61
C GLN A 37 15.83 7.04 -10.76
N PHE A 38 16.39 6.93 -11.97
CA PHE A 38 15.66 6.41 -13.12
C PHE A 38 15.16 4.98 -12.88
N LEU A 39 16.01 4.08 -12.36
CA LEU A 39 15.61 2.70 -12.06
C LEU A 39 14.46 2.62 -11.05
N GLY A 40 14.56 3.37 -9.95
CA GLY A 40 13.51 3.43 -8.94
C GLY A 40 12.21 4.02 -9.51
N GLN A 41 12.28 5.20 -10.11
CA GLN A 41 11.10 5.89 -10.65
C GLN A 41 10.42 5.09 -11.76
N ALA A 42 11.18 4.44 -12.64
CA ALA A 42 10.63 3.57 -13.67
C ALA A 42 9.80 2.43 -13.04
N PHE A 43 10.32 1.80 -11.99
CA PHE A 43 9.59 0.75 -11.28
C PHE A 43 8.31 1.26 -10.60
N ILE A 44 8.36 2.39 -9.87
CA ILE A 44 7.13 2.96 -9.29
C ILE A 44 6.12 3.30 -10.37
N ARG A 45 6.54 3.91 -11.48
CA ARG A 45 5.62 4.25 -12.58
C ARG A 45 4.96 3.01 -13.19
N LEU A 46 5.72 1.92 -13.36
CA LEU A 46 5.16 0.65 -13.84
C LEU A 46 4.07 0.12 -12.91
N ILE A 47 4.28 0.17 -11.59
CA ILE A 47 3.26 -0.25 -10.64
C ILE A 47 2.08 0.73 -10.62
N SER A 48 2.34 2.04 -10.53
CA SER A 48 1.31 3.08 -10.48
C SER A 48 0.38 3.06 -11.69
N MET A 49 0.92 2.70 -12.86
CA MET A 49 0.13 2.49 -14.08
C MET A 49 -0.93 1.40 -13.92
N LEU A 50 -0.70 0.40 -13.08
CA LEU A 50 -1.61 -0.74 -12.88
C LEU A 50 -2.64 -0.49 -11.77
N ILE A 51 -2.39 0.45 -10.85
CA ILE A 51 -3.22 0.64 -9.66
C ILE A 51 -4.65 1.02 -10.05
N ILE A 52 -4.83 2.11 -10.79
CA ILE A 52 -6.17 2.60 -11.14
C ILE A 52 -6.92 1.62 -12.05
N PRO A 53 -6.32 1.09 -13.14
CA PRO A 53 -6.99 0.13 -14.01
C PRO A 53 -7.35 -1.20 -13.32
N LEU A 54 -6.71 -1.53 -12.19
CA LEU A 54 -7.00 -2.73 -11.41
C LEU A 54 -8.03 -2.47 -10.31
N VAL A 55 -7.83 -1.43 -9.50
CA VAL A 55 -8.65 -1.19 -8.31
C VAL A 55 -10.08 -0.83 -8.67
N LEU A 56 -10.29 -0.01 -9.71
CA LEU A 56 -11.62 0.35 -10.19
C LEU A 56 -12.48 -0.90 -10.52
N PRO A 57 -12.07 -1.81 -11.42
CA PRO A 57 -12.88 -2.98 -11.75
C PRO A 57 -13.01 -3.98 -10.60
N LEU A 58 -12.01 -4.11 -9.71
CA LEU A 58 -12.12 -4.98 -8.54
C LEU A 58 -13.26 -4.52 -7.63
N VAL A 59 -13.32 -3.22 -7.31
CA VAL A 59 -14.37 -2.66 -6.46
C VAL A 59 -15.74 -2.78 -7.14
N VAL A 60 -15.83 -2.53 -8.45
CA VAL A 60 -17.07 -2.71 -9.21
C VAL A 60 -17.57 -4.15 -9.11
N VAL A 61 -16.70 -5.14 -9.33
CA VAL A 61 -17.05 -6.57 -9.23
C VAL A 61 -17.48 -6.93 -7.81
N ALA A 62 -16.70 -6.54 -6.81
CA ALA A 62 -16.99 -6.82 -5.40
C ALA A 62 -18.36 -6.30 -4.99
N VAL A 63 -18.66 -5.04 -5.31
CA VAL A 63 -19.93 -4.41 -4.96
C VAL A 63 -21.09 -5.07 -5.71
N ALA A 64 -20.96 -5.27 -7.03
CA ALA A 64 -21.99 -5.88 -7.87
C ALA A 64 -22.34 -7.33 -7.45
N GLU A 65 -21.39 -8.12 -6.98
CA GLU A 65 -21.60 -9.50 -6.55
C GLU A 65 -22.25 -9.62 -5.16
N VAL A 66 -22.01 -8.65 -4.28
CA VAL A 66 -22.54 -8.67 -2.91
C VAL A 66 -23.90 -7.95 -2.82
N LEU A 67 -24.25 -7.14 -3.83
CA LEU A 67 -25.54 -6.46 -3.92
C LEU A 67 -26.74 -7.41 -3.90
N GLY A 68 -27.74 -7.05 -3.09
CA GLY A 68 -28.93 -7.86 -2.82
C GLY A 68 -28.80 -8.80 -1.62
N LYS A 69 -27.60 -8.95 -1.06
CA LYS A 69 -27.39 -9.70 0.19
C LYS A 69 -27.31 -8.70 1.35
N ASN A 70 -28.06 -8.95 2.44
CA ASN A 70 -27.95 -8.22 3.73
C ASN A 70 -26.52 -8.20 4.34
N HIS A 71 -25.56 -8.80 3.65
CA HIS A 71 -24.16 -8.92 4.02
C HIS A 71 -23.32 -7.71 3.56
N PHE A 72 -23.66 -7.01 2.46
CA PHE A 72 -22.84 -5.89 1.97
C PHE A 72 -22.78 -4.73 2.98
N GLN A 73 -23.93 -4.25 3.45
CA GLN A 73 -24.00 -3.18 4.43
C GLN A 73 -23.33 -3.56 5.75
N LYS A 74 -23.45 -4.83 6.17
CA LYS A 74 -22.78 -5.35 7.37
C LYS A 74 -21.27 -5.42 7.18
N LEU A 75 -20.79 -5.84 6.01
CA LEU A 75 -19.36 -5.85 5.67
C LEU A 75 -18.81 -4.42 5.72
N LEU A 76 -19.44 -3.50 4.99
CA LEU A 76 -19.09 -2.08 4.96
C LEU A 76 -18.99 -1.49 6.38
N GLY A 77 -20.04 -1.64 7.18
CA GLY A 77 -20.10 -1.12 8.53
C GLY A 77 -19.04 -1.73 9.45
N LYS A 78 -18.78 -3.04 9.36
CA LYS A 78 -17.71 -3.70 10.12
C LYS A 78 -16.33 -3.22 9.71
N THR A 79 -16.08 -3.06 8.41
CA THR A 79 -14.80 -2.58 7.88
C THR A 79 -14.51 -1.16 8.34
N PHE A 80 -15.45 -0.23 8.18
CA PHE A 80 -15.28 1.14 8.67
C PHE A 80 -15.09 1.20 10.17
N LEU A 81 -15.89 0.47 10.94
CA LEU A 81 -15.76 0.44 12.40
C LEU A 81 -14.40 -0.12 12.82
N TYR A 82 -13.94 -1.20 12.19
CA TYR A 82 -12.63 -1.80 12.45
C TYR A 82 -11.50 -0.80 12.16
N PHE A 83 -11.46 -0.23 10.95
CA PHE A 83 -10.40 0.72 10.60
C PHE A 83 -10.44 1.97 11.47
N PHE A 84 -11.62 2.54 11.71
CA PHE A 84 -11.76 3.71 12.58
C PHE A 84 -11.29 3.41 14.01
N ALA A 85 -11.82 2.36 14.64
CA ALA A 85 -11.46 2.01 16.02
C ALA A 85 -9.97 1.66 16.17
N VAL A 86 -9.42 0.86 15.25
CA VAL A 86 -8.01 0.42 15.30
C VAL A 86 -7.07 1.59 15.02
N THR A 87 -7.31 2.38 13.99
CA THR A 87 -6.43 3.52 13.65
C THR A 87 -6.50 4.61 14.70
N THR A 88 -7.69 4.98 15.19
CA THR A 88 -7.85 5.94 16.29
C THR A 88 -7.22 5.42 17.57
N GLY A 89 -7.43 4.14 17.92
CA GLY A 89 -6.86 3.53 19.11
C GLY A 89 -5.32 3.49 19.08
N ILE A 90 -4.73 3.09 17.96
CA ILE A 90 -3.28 3.13 17.73
C ILE A 90 -2.77 4.56 17.84
N THR A 91 -3.41 5.50 17.15
CA THR A 91 -2.99 6.91 17.14
C THR A 91 -3.03 7.50 18.54
N ALA A 92 -4.12 7.30 19.27
CA ALA A 92 -4.25 7.75 20.65
C ALA A 92 -3.15 7.14 21.53
N LEU A 93 -2.91 5.82 21.44
CA LEU A 93 -1.88 5.14 22.20
C LEU A 93 -0.49 5.74 21.94
N PHE A 94 -0.10 5.98 20.69
CA PHE A 94 1.21 6.54 20.37
C PHE A 94 1.33 8.01 20.72
N VAL A 95 0.27 8.81 20.58
CA VAL A 95 0.25 10.22 21.01
C VAL A 95 0.37 10.34 22.53
N PHE A 96 -0.35 9.51 23.28
CA PHE A 96 -0.22 9.48 24.74
C PHE A 96 1.17 8.97 25.15
N ALA A 97 1.66 7.90 24.53
CA ALA A 97 3.00 7.38 24.81
C ALA A 97 4.08 8.43 24.53
N SER A 98 4.01 9.15 23.40
CA SER A 98 5.00 10.18 23.07
C SER A 98 4.94 11.37 24.02
N TYR A 99 3.75 11.80 24.41
CA TYR A 99 3.55 12.88 25.37
C TYR A 99 4.15 12.56 26.74
N TYR A 100 3.90 11.35 27.28
CA TYR A 100 4.36 10.96 28.62
C TYR A 100 5.80 10.46 28.67
N LEU A 101 6.28 9.78 27.63
CA LEU A 101 7.65 9.27 27.58
C LEU A 101 8.65 10.34 27.11
N GLY A 102 8.19 11.54 26.77
CA GLY A 102 9.05 12.63 26.28
C GLY A 102 9.76 12.28 24.96
N PHE A 103 9.13 11.45 24.13
CA PHE A 103 9.75 10.90 22.94
C PHE A 103 10.06 12.02 21.92
N GLY A 104 11.34 12.26 21.62
CA GLY A 104 11.78 13.36 20.77
C GLY A 104 12.21 14.64 21.51
N GLN A 105 12.11 14.70 22.85
CA GLN A 105 12.68 15.80 23.63
C GLN A 105 14.21 15.78 23.52
N GLY A 106 14.80 16.92 23.13
CA GLY A 106 16.25 17.07 22.94
C GLY A 106 16.78 16.68 21.55
N VAL A 107 15.93 16.16 20.65
CA VAL A 107 16.31 15.93 19.25
C VAL A 107 16.28 17.28 18.52
N ASN A 108 17.43 17.93 18.49
CA ASN A 108 17.59 19.22 17.82
C ASN A 108 17.84 18.98 16.33
N ILE A 109 16.77 18.84 15.53
CA ILE A 109 16.85 18.63 14.08
C ILE A 109 17.17 19.95 13.36
N GLY A 110 18.22 20.66 13.80
CA GLY A 110 18.90 21.74 13.08
C GLY A 110 18.06 22.73 12.25
N GLN A 111 16.82 23.06 12.65
CA GLN A 111 16.00 24.06 12.00
C GLN A 111 15.21 24.85 13.04
N GLU A 112 15.30 26.17 12.92
CA GLU A 112 14.33 27.13 13.44
C GLU A 112 12.92 26.54 13.26
N GLY A 113 12.14 26.51 14.35
CA GLY A 113 10.84 25.87 14.35
C GLY A 113 10.04 26.26 13.11
N ALA A 114 9.68 25.26 12.30
CA ALA A 114 8.83 25.47 11.14
C ALA A 114 7.65 26.34 11.56
N SER A 115 7.42 27.45 10.85
CA SER A 115 6.30 28.32 11.15
C SER A 115 5.02 27.49 11.09
N LEU A 116 4.20 27.59 12.14
CA LEU A 116 2.87 26.98 12.17
C LEU A 116 1.88 27.77 11.29
N GLU A 117 2.34 28.85 10.66
CA GLU A 117 1.59 29.64 9.68
C GLU A 117 1.28 28.78 8.44
N GLY A 118 0.00 28.54 8.19
CA GLY A 118 -0.48 27.73 7.06
C GLY A 118 -0.88 26.30 7.43
N ILE A 119 -0.70 25.87 8.69
CA ILE A 119 -1.34 24.64 9.17
C ILE A 119 -2.84 24.91 9.24
N ALA A 120 -3.62 24.24 8.40
CA ALA A 120 -5.07 24.39 8.36
C ALA A 120 -5.66 24.19 9.78
N THR A 121 -6.20 25.28 10.34
CA THR A 121 -6.76 25.32 11.70
C THR A 121 -8.13 24.64 11.82
N GLY A 122 -8.59 24.00 10.75
CA GLY A 122 -9.79 23.18 10.74
C GLY A 122 -9.93 22.43 9.43
N VAL A 123 -10.39 21.18 9.51
CA VAL A 123 -10.91 20.47 8.34
C VAL A 123 -12.36 20.89 8.19
N LYS A 124 -12.68 21.60 7.11
CA LYS A 124 -14.07 21.83 6.70
C LYS A 124 -14.68 20.49 6.31
N ILE A 125 -15.51 19.96 7.20
CA ILE A 125 -16.08 18.61 7.08
C ILE A 125 -16.93 18.49 5.80
N ASP A 126 -17.65 19.54 5.45
CA ASP A 126 -18.41 19.67 4.21
C ASP A 126 -17.52 19.56 2.97
N GLU A 127 -16.43 20.33 2.88
CA GLU A 127 -15.48 20.25 1.76
C GLU A 127 -14.80 18.88 1.72
N PHE A 128 -14.47 18.30 2.87
CA PHE A 128 -13.88 16.96 2.96
C PHE A 128 -14.78 15.88 2.33
N PHE A 129 -16.08 15.85 2.68
CA PHE A 129 -17.01 14.89 2.09
C PHE A 129 -17.34 15.19 0.62
N LEU A 130 -17.43 16.47 0.23
CA LEU A 130 -17.64 16.84 -1.18
C LEU A 130 -16.47 16.38 -2.05
N ASN A 131 -15.24 16.43 -1.55
CA ASN A 131 -14.05 15.95 -2.27
C ASN A 131 -14.05 14.44 -2.53
N PHE A 132 -14.96 13.67 -1.92
CA PHE A 132 -15.10 12.24 -2.20
C PHE A 132 -15.89 11.98 -3.48
N ILE A 133 -16.76 12.90 -3.87
CA ILE A 133 -17.61 12.74 -5.04
C ILE A 133 -16.91 13.43 -6.23
N PRO A 134 -16.43 12.67 -7.23
CA PRO A 134 -15.80 13.30 -8.38
C PRO A 134 -16.82 14.13 -9.16
N SER A 135 -16.54 15.41 -9.38
CA SER A 135 -17.32 16.23 -10.31
C SER A 135 -17.21 15.75 -11.76
N ASN A 136 -16.11 15.07 -12.09
CA ASN A 136 -15.87 14.43 -13.38
C ASN A 136 -14.98 13.19 -13.20
N LEU A 137 -15.44 12.03 -13.67
CA LEU A 137 -14.71 10.77 -13.58
C LEU A 137 -13.38 10.81 -14.32
N PHE A 138 -13.37 11.31 -15.56
CA PHE A 138 -12.16 11.34 -16.39
C PHE A 138 -11.09 12.23 -15.77
N LYS A 139 -11.49 13.36 -15.18
CA LYS A 139 -10.58 14.20 -14.40
C LYS A 139 -9.99 13.46 -13.20
N ALA A 140 -10.83 12.76 -12.43
CA ALA A 140 -10.33 11.96 -11.30
C ALA A 140 -9.33 10.87 -11.75
N LEU A 141 -9.58 10.23 -12.89
CA LEU A 141 -8.69 9.26 -13.51
C LEU A 141 -7.36 9.88 -13.94
N THR A 142 -7.36 11.07 -14.55
CA THR A 142 -6.14 11.75 -15.00
C THR A 142 -5.32 12.30 -13.83
N ASP A 143 -6.01 12.82 -12.81
CA ASP A 143 -5.37 13.43 -11.63
C ASP A 143 -4.88 12.35 -10.64
N GLY A 144 -5.22 11.08 -10.88
CA GLY A 144 -4.89 9.97 -9.99
C GLY A 144 -5.60 10.03 -8.64
N ALA A 145 -6.77 10.68 -8.58
CA ALA A 145 -7.53 10.87 -7.37
C ALA A 145 -8.22 9.56 -6.96
N LEU A 146 -7.47 8.70 -6.26
CA LEU A 146 -7.88 7.32 -5.97
C LEU A 146 -9.20 7.25 -5.18
N LEU A 147 -9.39 8.10 -4.17
CA LEU A 147 -10.60 8.07 -3.35
C LEU A 147 -11.86 8.41 -4.16
N PRO A 148 -11.92 9.50 -4.95
CA PRO A 148 -13.03 9.74 -5.87
C PRO A 148 -13.28 8.60 -6.88
N ILE A 149 -12.22 7.97 -7.39
CA ILE A 149 -12.34 6.81 -8.29
C ILE A 149 -13.02 5.63 -7.59
N LEU A 150 -12.64 5.36 -6.33
CA LEU A 150 -13.24 4.30 -5.51
C LEU A 150 -14.73 4.57 -5.25
N ILE A 151 -15.09 5.81 -4.94
CA ILE A 151 -16.49 6.21 -4.71
C ILE A 151 -17.31 5.98 -5.98
N PHE A 152 -16.80 6.42 -7.14
CA PHE A 152 -17.45 6.14 -8.41
C PHE A 152 -17.57 4.62 -8.68
N ALA A 153 -16.53 3.85 -8.42
CA ALA A 153 -16.53 2.39 -8.61
C ALA A 153 -17.61 1.70 -7.75
N ILE A 154 -17.85 2.18 -6.52
CA ILE A 154 -18.93 1.69 -5.66
C ILE A 154 -20.30 1.99 -6.28
N PHE A 155 -20.55 3.22 -6.75
CA PHE A 155 -21.82 3.55 -7.41
C PHE A 155 -22.03 2.79 -8.72
N LEU A 156 -20.97 2.59 -9.50
CA LEU A 156 -21.03 1.80 -10.72
C LEU A 156 -21.33 0.32 -10.41
N GLY A 157 -20.63 -0.26 -9.43
CA GLY A 157 -20.94 -1.60 -8.91
C GLY A 157 -22.38 -1.71 -8.41
N TYR A 158 -22.88 -0.65 -7.76
CA TYR A 158 -24.29 -0.50 -7.40
C TYR A 158 -25.24 -0.60 -8.58
N GLY A 159 -25.00 0.21 -9.61
CA GLY A 159 -25.80 0.17 -10.84
C GLY A 159 -25.76 -1.19 -11.54
N VAL A 160 -24.56 -1.78 -11.69
CA VAL A 160 -24.36 -3.10 -12.32
C VAL A 160 -25.08 -4.20 -11.53
N GLY A 161 -25.03 -4.14 -10.20
CA GLY A 161 -25.70 -5.11 -9.33
C GLY A 161 -27.22 -5.12 -9.45
N GLN A 162 -27.82 -4.03 -9.93
CA GLN A 162 -29.27 -3.88 -10.14
C GLN A 162 -29.72 -4.25 -11.57
N LEU A 163 -28.79 -4.58 -12.47
CA LEU A 163 -29.13 -5.04 -13.82
C LEU A 163 -29.75 -6.44 -13.77
N GLU A 164 -30.49 -6.78 -14.84
CA GLU A 164 -30.95 -8.16 -15.08
C GLU A 164 -29.76 -9.13 -15.08
N GLN A 165 -29.99 -10.33 -14.55
CA GLN A 165 -28.95 -11.32 -14.27
C GLN A 165 -28.04 -11.58 -15.49
N GLU A 166 -28.61 -11.72 -16.69
CA GLU A 166 -27.85 -11.94 -17.93
C GLU A 166 -26.89 -10.78 -18.24
N LYS A 167 -27.35 -9.54 -18.14
CA LYS A 167 -26.53 -8.33 -18.41
C LYS A 167 -25.46 -8.13 -17.34
N LYS A 168 -25.82 -8.38 -16.08
CA LYS A 168 -24.89 -8.36 -14.96
C LYS A 168 -23.77 -9.38 -15.17
N ASP A 169 -24.11 -10.63 -15.45
CA ASP A 169 -23.12 -11.70 -15.61
C ASP A 169 -22.22 -11.47 -16.82
N ALA A 170 -22.75 -10.93 -17.92
CA ALA A 170 -21.95 -10.53 -19.09
C ALA A 170 -20.94 -9.42 -18.74
N PHE A 171 -21.38 -8.37 -18.04
CA PHE A 171 -20.51 -7.28 -17.60
C PHE A 171 -19.41 -7.76 -16.64
N LEU A 172 -19.78 -8.56 -15.64
CA LEU A 172 -18.85 -9.09 -14.65
C LEU A 172 -17.83 -10.05 -15.29
N SER A 173 -18.26 -10.89 -16.23
CA SER A 173 -17.37 -11.80 -16.95
C SER A 173 -16.31 -11.03 -17.74
N GLY A 174 -16.71 -9.99 -18.49
CA GLY A 174 -15.78 -9.12 -19.21
C GLY A 174 -14.81 -8.40 -18.27
N THR A 175 -15.31 -7.90 -17.14
CA THR A 175 -14.52 -7.19 -16.13
C THR A 175 -13.50 -8.12 -15.45
N LYS A 176 -13.87 -9.37 -15.16
CA LYS A 176 -12.96 -10.38 -14.62
C LYS A 176 -11.85 -10.77 -15.59
N ILE A 177 -12.15 -10.85 -16.89
CA ILE A 177 -11.13 -11.06 -17.93
C ILE A 177 -10.13 -9.90 -17.94
N TRP A 178 -10.61 -8.66 -17.84
CA TRP A 178 -9.78 -7.47 -17.74
C TRP A 178 -8.86 -7.51 -16.50
N ILE A 179 -9.40 -7.80 -15.32
CA ILE A 179 -8.63 -7.98 -14.08
C ILE A 179 -7.55 -9.05 -14.26
N ALA A 180 -7.91 -10.20 -14.84
CA ALA A 180 -6.97 -11.30 -15.09
C ALA A 180 -5.83 -10.88 -16.03
N ALA A 181 -6.12 -10.09 -17.06
CA ALA A 181 -5.12 -9.55 -17.97
C ALA A 181 -4.15 -8.60 -17.24
N ILE A 182 -4.66 -7.68 -16.41
CA ILE A 182 -3.81 -6.79 -15.60
C ILE A 182 -2.96 -7.58 -14.62
N TYR A 183 -3.50 -8.63 -14.00
CA TYR A 183 -2.71 -9.51 -13.14
C TYR A 183 -1.56 -10.22 -13.87
N LYS A 184 -1.67 -10.48 -15.18
CA LYS A 184 -0.55 -11.01 -15.98
C LYS A 184 0.53 -9.95 -16.21
N ILE A 185 0.14 -8.70 -16.46
CA ILE A 185 1.09 -7.58 -16.56
C ILE A 185 1.80 -7.38 -15.22
N LEU A 186 1.05 -7.42 -14.12
CA LEU A 186 1.57 -7.33 -12.78
C LEU A 186 2.63 -8.40 -12.48
N ASP A 187 2.42 -9.66 -12.90
CA ASP A 187 3.43 -10.72 -12.75
C ASP A 187 4.76 -10.34 -13.40
N ALA A 188 4.71 -9.74 -14.60
CA ALA A 188 5.92 -9.30 -15.30
C ALA A 188 6.60 -8.14 -14.57
N VAL A 189 5.83 -7.17 -14.06
CA VAL A 189 6.37 -6.01 -13.33
C VAL A 189 6.99 -6.42 -12.00
N ILE A 190 6.39 -7.38 -11.26
CA ILE A 190 6.94 -7.87 -9.98
C ILE A 190 8.34 -8.47 -10.18
N LEU A 191 8.62 -9.12 -11.32
CA LEU A 191 9.97 -9.65 -11.60
C LEU A 191 11.04 -8.56 -11.67
N LEU A 192 10.64 -7.30 -11.93
CA LEU A 192 11.54 -6.14 -11.96
C LEU A 192 11.70 -5.47 -10.60
N SER A 193 10.93 -5.88 -9.58
CA SER A 193 10.96 -5.27 -8.25
C SER A 193 12.33 -5.22 -7.57
N PRO A 194 13.24 -6.23 -7.71
CA PRO A 194 14.59 -6.10 -7.14
C PRO A 194 15.38 -4.95 -7.75
N VAL A 195 15.21 -4.68 -9.06
CA VAL A 195 15.90 -3.57 -9.73
C VAL A 195 15.34 -2.23 -9.26
N GLY A 196 14.03 -2.14 -9.09
CA GLY A 196 13.38 -0.96 -8.52
C GLY A 196 13.85 -0.66 -7.11
N VAL A 197 13.84 -1.67 -6.22
CA VAL A 197 14.32 -1.58 -4.84
C VAL A 197 15.77 -1.13 -4.76
N PHE A 198 16.64 -1.71 -5.58
CA PHE A 198 18.03 -1.29 -5.70
C PHE A 198 18.13 0.20 -6.06
N GLY A 199 17.41 0.64 -7.10
CA GLY A 199 17.42 2.02 -7.57
C GLY A 199 16.95 3.02 -6.51
N PHE A 200 15.87 2.70 -5.77
CA PHE A 200 15.36 3.55 -4.69
C PHE A 200 16.37 3.75 -3.59
N ILE A 201 16.87 2.65 -3.01
CA ILE A 201 17.78 2.72 -1.87
C ILE A 201 19.11 3.36 -2.29
N ALA A 202 19.64 3.01 -3.47
CA ALA A 202 20.87 3.60 -3.97
C ALA A 202 20.74 5.11 -4.20
N LYS A 203 19.61 5.57 -4.76
CA LYS A 203 19.35 7.00 -4.95
C LYS A 203 19.27 7.72 -3.61
N ASP A 204 18.51 7.19 -2.64
CA ASP A 204 18.32 7.87 -1.37
C ASP A 204 19.62 7.97 -0.56
N VAL A 205 20.43 6.92 -0.55
CA VAL A 205 21.76 6.97 0.09
C VAL A 205 22.69 7.94 -0.65
N ALA A 206 22.72 7.92 -1.97
CA ALA A 206 23.58 8.81 -2.77
C ALA A 206 23.20 10.30 -2.63
N THR A 207 21.91 10.63 -2.53
CA THR A 207 21.46 12.04 -2.47
C THR A 207 21.37 12.60 -1.06
N THR A 208 21.00 11.78 -0.08
CA THR A 208 20.81 12.26 1.30
C THR A 208 22.15 12.31 2.05
N GLY A 209 23.08 11.42 1.70
CA GLY A 209 24.36 11.28 2.39
C GLY A 209 24.20 10.58 3.74
N VAL A 210 25.15 9.71 4.08
CA VAL A 210 25.07 8.88 5.30
C VAL A 210 25.09 9.73 6.57
N ASP A 211 25.81 10.84 6.59
CA ASP A 211 25.93 11.70 7.77
C ASP A 211 24.59 12.33 8.19
N LYS A 212 23.75 12.72 7.22
CA LYS A 212 22.39 13.22 7.50
C LYS A 212 21.46 12.10 7.95
N LEU A 213 21.62 10.90 7.39
CA LEU A 213 20.87 9.71 7.84
C LEU A 213 21.23 9.33 9.29
N VAL A 214 22.50 9.44 9.66
CA VAL A 214 22.98 9.22 11.04
C VAL A 214 22.47 10.31 11.97
N GLY A 215 22.46 11.58 11.54
CA GLY A 215 21.90 12.70 12.32
C GLY A 215 20.40 12.55 12.60
N LEU A 216 19.64 11.93 11.68
CA LEU A 216 18.25 11.54 11.89
C LEU A 216 18.09 10.22 12.68
N GLY A 217 19.19 9.54 12.98
CA GLY A 217 19.21 8.16 13.45
C GLY A 217 18.43 7.95 14.74
N GLN A 218 18.44 8.91 15.68
CA GLN A 218 17.64 8.81 16.92
C GLN A 218 16.13 8.88 16.63
N PHE A 219 15.71 9.78 15.75
CA PHE A 219 14.31 9.91 15.33
C PHE A 219 13.86 8.67 14.54
N VAL A 220 14.68 8.22 13.61
CA VAL A 220 14.47 6.99 12.83
C VAL A 220 14.35 5.80 13.76
N LEU A 221 15.33 5.56 14.64
CA LEU A 221 15.31 4.44 15.58
C LEU A 221 14.01 4.42 16.38
N GLY A 222 13.57 5.58 16.86
CA GLY A 222 12.34 5.68 17.62
C GLY A 222 11.07 5.40 16.82
N MET A 223 11.01 5.83 15.56
CA MET A 223 9.94 5.46 14.64
C MET A 223 9.89 3.93 14.42
N TYR A 224 11.03 3.30 14.19
CA TYR A 224 11.11 1.84 14.00
C TYR A 224 10.78 1.05 15.27
N LEU A 225 11.09 1.58 16.47
CA LEU A 225 10.61 0.99 17.72
C LEU A 225 9.08 1.00 17.77
N GLY A 226 8.44 2.12 17.38
CA GLY A 226 6.98 2.20 17.28
C GLY A 226 6.40 1.20 16.28
N TYR A 227 7.00 1.09 15.08
CA TYR A 227 6.63 0.07 14.10
C TYR A 227 6.84 -1.36 14.62
N GLY A 228 7.89 -1.58 15.41
CA GLY A 228 8.15 -2.84 16.11
C GLY A 228 7.04 -3.19 17.10
N VAL A 229 6.60 -2.24 17.93
CA VAL A 229 5.46 -2.44 18.84
C VAL A 229 4.18 -2.75 18.06
N LEU A 230 3.94 -2.06 16.94
CA LEU A 230 2.80 -2.35 16.07
C LEU A 230 2.84 -3.77 15.51
N ALA A 231 3.96 -4.15 14.90
CA ALA A 231 4.11 -5.43 14.22
C ALA A 231 4.23 -6.63 15.18
N LEU A 232 4.83 -6.46 16.35
CA LEU A 232 5.12 -7.56 17.29
C LEU A 232 4.14 -7.66 18.46
N VAL A 233 3.39 -6.60 18.76
CA VAL A 233 2.44 -6.57 19.88
C VAL A 233 1.02 -6.32 19.38
N ILE A 234 0.77 -5.17 18.76
CA ILE A 234 -0.59 -4.73 18.46
C ILE A 234 -1.25 -5.62 17.39
N PHE A 235 -0.62 -5.82 16.23
CA PHE A 235 -1.18 -6.66 15.18
C PHE A 235 -1.29 -8.15 15.58
N PRO A 236 -0.32 -8.75 16.30
CA PRO A 236 -0.50 -10.09 16.85
C PRO A 236 -1.66 -10.21 17.84
N VAL A 237 -1.86 -9.23 18.73
CA VAL A 237 -3.00 -9.21 19.66
C VAL A 237 -4.32 -9.16 18.88
N ILE A 238 -4.42 -8.29 17.88
CA ILE A 238 -5.59 -8.23 16.99
C ILE A 238 -5.79 -9.58 16.27
N ALA A 239 -4.72 -10.17 15.73
CA ALA A 239 -4.80 -11.46 15.05
C ALA A 239 -5.30 -12.58 15.98
N ILE A 240 -4.88 -12.60 17.25
CA ILE A 240 -5.38 -13.55 18.25
C ILE A 240 -6.88 -13.35 18.51
N LEU A 241 -7.34 -12.09 18.66
CA LEU A 241 -8.76 -11.77 18.87
C LEU A 241 -9.65 -12.28 17.72
N TYR A 242 -9.14 -12.20 16.49
CA TYR A 242 -9.84 -12.69 15.29
C TYR A 242 -9.47 -14.13 14.89
N LYS A 243 -8.67 -14.83 15.69
CA LYS A 243 -8.20 -16.21 15.44
C LYS A 243 -7.47 -16.38 14.09
N VAL A 244 -6.73 -15.36 13.68
CA VAL A 244 -5.88 -15.37 12.48
C VAL A 244 -4.46 -15.77 12.86
N ASN A 245 -3.86 -16.69 12.08
CA ASN A 245 -2.47 -17.06 12.24
C ASN A 245 -1.54 -15.94 11.73
N TYR A 246 -1.15 -15.02 12.61
CA TYR A 246 -0.30 -13.88 12.27
C TYR A 246 1.04 -14.29 11.64
N VAL A 247 1.65 -15.38 12.13
CA VAL A 247 2.95 -15.84 11.64
C VAL A 247 2.85 -16.35 10.21
N GLU A 248 1.79 -17.08 9.90
CA GLU A 248 1.53 -17.59 8.55
C GLU A 248 1.18 -16.45 7.59
N LEU A 249 0.35 -15.49 8.03
CA LEU A 249 0.07 -14.27 7.28
C LEU A 249 1.36 -13.52 6.94
N PHE A 250 2.20 -13.23 7.95
CA PHE A 250 3.45 -12.49 7.73
C PHE A 250 4.42 -13.25 6.82
N LYS A 251 4.50 -14.57 6.92
CA LYS A 251 5.29 -15.41 6.00
C LYS A 251 4.73 -15.38 4.58
N SER A 252 3.42 -15.33 4.43
CA SER A 252 2.75 -15.22 3.13
C SER A 252 3.08 -13.89 2.44
N ILE A 253 2.99 -12.76 3.15
CA ILE A 253 3.09 -11.41 2.55
C ILE A 253 4.43 -10.70 2.78
N GLY A 254 5.43 -11.35 3.39
CA GLY A 254 6.66 -10.69 3.86
C GLY A 254 7.51 -10.03 2.76
N ASP A 255 7.54 -10.58 1.55
CA ASP A 255 8.14 -9.93 0.37
C ASP A 255 7.36 -8.68 -0.05
N LEU A 256 6.04 -8.65 0.09
CA LEU A 256 5.24 -7.46 -0.16
C LEU A 256 5.44 -6.40 0.93
N VAL A 257 5.56 -6.81 2.20
CA VAL A 257 5.93 -5.90 3.29
C VAL A 257 7.30 -5.27 3.02
N THR A 258 8.27 -6.07 2.56
CA THR A 258 9.59 -5.58 2.15
C THR A 258 9.49 -4.61 0.96
N LEU A 259 8.64 -4.91 -0.01
CA LEU A 259 8.42 -4.04 -1.16
C LEU A 259 7.79 -2.71 -0.76
N ALA A 260 6.77 -2.72 0.12
CA ALA A 260 6.13 -1.51 0.66
C ALA A 260 7.12 -0.66 1.45
N PHE A 261 7.96 -1.33 2.25
CA PHE A 261 9.01 -0.69 3.02
C PHE A 261 9.99 0.08 2.14
N VAL A 262 10.46 -0.54 1.05
CA VAL A 262 11.42 0.11 0.15
C VAL A 262 10.77 1.16 -0.75
N SER A 263 9.57 0.89 -1.26
CA SER A 263 8.90 1.81 -2.18
C SER A 263 8.35 3.05 -1.49
N GLY A 264 8.17 3.02 -0.16
CA GLY A 264 7.57 4.09 0.62
C GLY A 264 6.09 4.31 0.31
N GLY A 265 5.42 3.38 -0.38
CA GLY A 265 4.05 3.56 -0.86
C GLY A 265 3.19 2.31 -0.69
N SER A 266 2.11 2.42 0.09
CA SER A 266 1.10 1.35 0.27
C SER A 266 0.37 1.00 -1.04
N SER A 267 0.18 1.98 -1.92
CA SER A 267 -0.46 1.81 -3.21
C SER A 267 0.33 0.90 -4.16
N VAL A 268 1.66 0.82 -3.97
CA VAL A 268 2.57 -0.02 -4.77
C VAL A 268 2.34 -1.51 -4.51
N VAL A 269 1.94 -1.87 -3.30
CA VAL A 269 1.76 -3.28 -2.90
C VAL A 269 0.32 -3.75 -2.97
N LEU A 270 -0.63 -2.85 -3.20
CA LEU A 270 -2.04 -3.19 -3.28
C LEU A 270 -2.33 -4.20 -4.41
N PRO A 271 -1.92 -3.98 -5.68
CA PRO A 271 -2.13 -4.96 -6.74
C PRO A 271 -1.61 -6.38 -6.43
N PRO A 272 -0.33 -6.56 -5.99
CA PRO A 272 0.18 -7.89 -5.70
C PRO A 272 -0.42 -8.52 -4.44
N LEU A 273 -0.80 -7.71 -3.45
CA LEU A 273 -1.46 -8.18 -2.23
C LEU A 273 -2.82 -8.80 -2.55
N LEU A 274 -3.68 -8.07 -3.28
CA LEU A 274 -5.02 -8.55 -3.67
C LEU A 274 -4.92 -9.87 -4.43
N LYS A 275 -4.01 -9.95 -5.41
CA LYS A 275 -3.78 -11.18 -6.17
C LYS A 275 -3.37 -12.36 -5.29
N ARG A 276 -2.51 -12.12 -4.28
CA ARG A 276 -2.02 -13.16 -3.39
C ARG A 276 -3.10 -13.68 -2.46
N LEU A 277 -3.86 -12.78 -1.83
CA LEU A 277 -4.96 -13.15 -0.95
C LEU A 277 -6.00 -13.99 -1.69
N LYS A 278 -6.35 -13.63 -2.94
CA LYS A 278 -7.23 -14.47 -3.77
C LYS A 278 -6.67 -15.87 -4.02
N LYS A 279 -5.38 -15.96 -4.33
CA LYS A 279 -4.71 -17.25 -4.57
C LYS A 279 -4.68 -18.13 -3.31
N GLU A 280 -4.65 -17.52 -2.14
CA GLU A 280 -4.70 -18.20 -0.84
C GLU A 280 -6.11 -18.62 -0.42
N GLY A 281 -7.13 -18.29 -1.22
CA GLY A 281 -8.51 -18.71 -0.98
C GLY A 281 -9.30 -17.77 -0.07
N TYR A 282 -8.80 -16.55 0.18
CA TYR A 282 -9.60 -15.51 0.83
C TYR A 282 -10.77 -15.11 -0.07
N ASP A 283 -11.92 -14.80 0.54
CA ASP A 283 -13.13 -14.41 -0.17
C ASP A 283 -12.85 -13.20 -1.07
N GLU A 284 -13.11 -13.34 -2.37
CA GLU A 284 -12.77 -12.31 -3.34
C GLU A 284 -13.56 -11.02 -3.11
N ALA A 285 -14.83 -11.12 -2.72
CA ALA A 285 -15.67 -9.95 -2.52
C ALA A 285 -15.27 -9.16 -1.27
N VAL A 286 -14.80 -9.83 -0.22
CA VAL A 286 -14.18 -9.18 0.93
C VAL A 286 -12.82 -8.58 0.54
N THR A 287 -11.97 -9.34 -0.13
CA THR A 287 -10.60 -8.94 -0.48
C THR A 287 -10.57 -7.76 -1.44
N ASP A 288 -11.47 -7.73 -2.43
CA ASP A 288 -11.53 -6.66 -3.44
C ASP A 288 -12.11 -5.35 -2.89
N PHE A 289 -12.84 -5.44 -1.79
CA PHE A 289 -13.51 -4.30 -1.17
C PHE A 289 -12.72 -3.69 -0.01
N VAL A 290 -12.16 -4.52 0.87
CA VAL A 290 -11.46 -4.12 2.12
C VAL A 290 -10.00 -3.79 1.86
#